data_AF-A0A662R6M9-F1
#
_entry.id   AF-A0A662R6M9-F1
#
_cell.length_a   1.000
_cell.length_b   1.000
_cell.length_c   1.000
_cell.angle_alpha   90.00
_cell.angle_beta   90.00
_cell.angle_gamma   90.00
#
_symmetry.space_group_name_H-M   'P 1'
#
loop_
_entity.id
_entity.type
_entity.pdbx_description
1 polymer ?
#
loop_
_entity_poly.entity_id
_entity_poly.type
_entity_poly.pdbx_seq_one_letter_code
_entity_poly.pdbx_strand_id
1 'polypeptide(L)'
;GGDGSILLYNMEKLGIDPGNFGRIVLSHEHWDHAGGLFDVLETNHDAEVYLLASFSESFKNRIKNPVIEIHEPSKICDLVYTTGELGISIKEQSLILETMNGLVVITGCAHPGLKAITNSASQFGEIYGIIGGFHGFDDYPLLKGVTFLSPCHCTQHLREIASRFPEAYQKNGVGKVFTFE
;
A
#
# COMPACT_ATOMS: atom_id res chain seq x y z
N GLY A 1 4.28 7.82 4.17
CA GLY A 1 4.63 8.34 5.50
C GLY A 1 4.69 9.85 5.42
N GLY A 2 4.20 10.56 6.43
CA GLY A 2 4.10 12.03 6.42
C GLY A 2 5.37 12.80 6.76
N ASP A 3 6.33 12.12 7.40
CA ASP A 3 7.56 12.71 7.90
C ASP A 3 8.72 11.76 7.59
N GLY A 4 9.68 12.23 6.78
CA GLY A 4 10.83 11.43 6.39
C GLY A 4 11.77 11.13 7.54
N SER A 5 11.92 12.02 8.53
CA SER A 5 12.78 11.79 9.69
C SER A 5 12.28 10.61 10.53
N ILE A 6 10.96 10.51 10.73
CA ILE A 6 10.33 9.39 11.43
C ILE A 6 10.45 8.09 10.62
N LEU A 7 10.26 8.17 9.29
CA LEU A 7 10.40 7.02 8.40
C LEU A 7 11.82 6.46 8.45
N LEU A 8 12.82 7.31 8.22
CA LEU A 8 14.25 6.94 8.22
C LEU A 8 14.68 6.40 9.59
N TYR A 9 14.24 7.02 10.69
CA TYR A 9 14.49 6.51 12.04
C TYR A 9 13.95 5.09 12.23
N ASN A 10 12.72 4.82 11.80
CA ASN A 10 12.13 3.48 11.93
C ASN A 10 12.84 2.44 11.05
N MET A 11 13.27 2.84 9.84
CA MET A 11 14.05 1.97 8.95
C MET A 11 15.39 1.59 9.60
N GLU A 12 16.10 2.57 10.18
CA GLU A 12 17.33 2.32 10.96
C GLU A 12 17.09 1.32 12.10
N LYS A 13 16.01 1.49 12.89
CA LYS A 13 15.67 0.57 13.99
C LYS A 13 15.29 -0.83 13.53
N LEU A 14 14.84 -0.98 12.29
CA LEU A 14 14.52 -2.27 11.68
C LEU A 14 15.70 -2.87 10.90
N GLY A 15 16.84 -2.19 10.83
CA GLY A 15 17.98 -2.62 10.03
C GLY A 15 17.73 -2.57 8.53
N ILE A 16 16.79 -1.71 8.08
CA ILE A 16 16.47 -1.49 6.68
C ILE A 16 17.28 -0.30 6.19
N ASP A 17 18.16 -0.53 5.23
CA ASP A 17 18.94 0.53 4.58
C ASP A 17 18.06 1.23 3.52
N PRO A 18 17.80 2.55 3.65
CA PRO A 18 17.02 3.28 2.66
C PRO A 18 17.66 3.31 1.26
N GLY A 19 18.97 3.11 1.15
CA GLY A 19 19.69 3.03 -0.13
C GLY A 19 19.60 1.68 -0.85
N ASN A 20 19.01 0.65 -0.23
CA ASN A 20 19.13 -0.74 -0.70
C ASN A 20 17.82 -1.37 -1.25
N PHE A 21 16.86 -0.56 -1.67
CA PHE A 21 15.72 -1.06 -2.45
C PHE A 21 15.65 -0.38 -3.81
N GLY A 22 15.23 -1.13 -4.83
CA GLY A 22 15.17 -0.64 -6.20
C GLY A 22 13.86 0.04 -6.57
N ARG A 23 12.81 -0.04 -5.74
CA ARG A 23 11.46 0.45 -6.09
C ARG A 23 10.76 1.09 -4.90
N ILE A 24 10.07 2.19 -5.16
CA ILE A 24 9.17 2.88 -4.24
C ILE A 24 7.81 2.96 -4.91
N VAL A 25 6.75 2.55 -4.23
CA VAL A 25 5.37 2.63 -4.74
C VAL A 25 4.55 3.59 -3.89
N LEU A 26 3.99 4.62 -4.51
CA LEU A 26 3.12 5.59 -3.85
C LEU A 26 1.65 5.25 -4.12
N SER A 27 0.88 5.07 -3.04
CA SER A 27 -0.55 4.75 -3.15
C SER A 27 -1.36 5.90 -3.74
N HIS A 28 -1.19 7.12 -3.22
CA HIS A 28 -1.91 8.33 -3.62
C HIS A 28 -1.17 9.60 -3.13
N GLU A 29 -1.54 10.76 -3.65
CA GLU A 29 -0.85 12.05 -3.41
C GLU A 29 -1.38 12.79 -2.17
N HIS A 30 -1.42 12.13 -1.02
CA HIS A 30 -1.60 12.82 0.26
C HIS A 30 -0.27 12.95 1.01
N TRP A 31 -0.14 14.02 1.77
CA TRP A 31 1.09 14.34 2.49
C TRP A 31 1.50 13.22 3.45
N ASP A 32 0.56 12.56 4.12
CA ASP A 32 0.82 11.46 5.06
C ASP A 32 1.25 10.15 4.38
N HIS A 33 1.10 10.06 3.05
CA HIS A 33 1.54 8.93 2.24
C HIS A 33 2.82 9.24 1.45
N ALA A 34 2.98 10.45 0.94
CA ALA A 34 4.07 10.86 0.06
C ALA A 34 5.11 11.80 0.71
N GLY A 35 4.87 12.29 1.92
CA GLY A 35 5.67 13.34 2.58
C GLY A 35 7.13 12.96 2.81
N GLY A 36 7.40 11.74 3.23
CA GLY A 36 8.76 11.24 3.47
C GLY A 36 9.50 10.75 2.22
N LEU A 37 8.92 10.90 1.02
CA LEU A 37 9.57 10.44 -0.22
C LEU A 37 10.90 11.14 -0.44
N PHE A 38 10.94 12.48 -0.34
CA PHE A 38 12.11 13.24 -0.74
C PHE A 38 13.32 12.98 0.18
N ASP A 39 13.10 12.78 1.48
CA ASP A 39 14.16 12.38 2.42
C ASP A 39 14.74 11.01 2.08
N VAL A 40 13.90 10.06 1.63
CA VAL A 40 14.38 8.75 1.16
C VAL A 40 15.21 8.91 -0.12
N LEU A 41 14.74 9.72 -1.08
CA LEU A 41 15.44 9.95 -2.35
C LEU A 41 16.77 10.71 -2.21
N GLU A 42 16.99 11.40 -1.09
CA GLU A 42 18.30 11.97 -0.72
C GLU A 42 19.34 10.88 -0.43
N THR A 43 18.90 9.69 0.00
CA THR A 43 19.77 8.53 0.27
C THR A 43 19.76 7.48 -0.84
N ASN A 44 18.70 7.44 -1.65
CA ASN A 44 18.50 6.44 -2.70
C ASN A 44 18.21 7.11 -4.05
N HIS A 45 19.24 7.26 -4.86
CA HIS A 45 19.18 7.97 -6.14
C HIS A 45 18.79 7.07 -7.33
N ASP A 46 18.78 5.75 -7.13
CA ASP A 46 18.59 4.78 -8.21
C ASP A 46 17.20 4.12 -8.18
N ALA A 47 16.46 4.22 -7.07
CA ALA A 47 15.14 3.62 -6.96
C ALA A 47 14.15 4.17 -7.98
N GLU A 48 13.41 3.27 -8.63
CA GLU A 48 12.27 3.58 -9.49
C GLU A 48 11.07 4.01 -8.62
N VAL A 49 10.46 5.17 -8.93
CA VAL A 49 9.28 5.68 -8.23
C VAL A 49 8.03 5.41 -9.05
N TYR A 50 7.22 4.47 -8.58
CA TYR A 50 5.92 4.12 -9.14
C TYR A 50 4.84 4.99 -8.50
N LEU A 51 4.16 5.79 -9.31
CA LEU A 51 3.09 6.70 -8.88
C LEU A 51 1.96 6.72 -9.90
N LEU A 52 0.79 7.24 -9.54
CA LEU A 52 -0.34 7.29 -10.48
C LEU A 52 -0.11 8.38 -11.52
N ALA A 53 -0.57 8.13 -12.74
CA ALA A 53 -0.55 9.13 -13.81
C ALA A 53 -1.28 10.41 -13.41
N SER A 54 -2.32 10.30 -12.57
CA SER A 54 -3.08 11.43 -12.04
C SER A 54 -2.37 12.28 -10.98
N PHE A 55 -1.16 11.93 -10.51
CA PHE A 55 -0.43 12.80 -9.59
C PHE A 55 -0.17 14.16 -10.24
N SER A 56 -0.09 15.21 -9.43
CA SER A 56 0.17 16.55 -9.95
C SER A 56 1.53 16.62 -10.64
N GLU A 57 1.60 17.33 -11.77
CA GLU A 57 2.86 17.60 -12.46
C GLU A 57 3.87 18.31 -11.54
N SER A 58 3.39 19.17 -10.65
CA SER A 58 4.23 19.81 -9.62
C SER A 58 4.89 18.81 -8.68
N PHE A 59 4.23 17.69 -8.37
CA PHE A 59 4.81 16.64 -7.55
C PHE A 59 5.81 15.81 -8.35
N LYS A 60 5.44 15.36 -9.55
CA LYS A 60 6.30 14.57 -10.44
C LYS A 60 7.62 15.30 -10.75
N ASN A 61 7.54 16.59 -11.07
CA ASN A 61 8.71 17.42 -11.42
C ASN A 61 9.73 17.60 -10.28
N ARG A 62 9.36 17.28 -9.03
CA ARG A 62 10.29 17.31 -7.88
C ARG A 62 11.09 16.03 -7.75
N ILE A 63 10.66 14.94 -8.39
CA ILE A 63 11.32 13.63 -8.33
C ILE A 63 12.46 13.61 -9.34
N LYS A 64 13.69 13.38 -8.87
CA LYS A 64 14.87 13.26 -9.73
C LYS A 64 15.12 11.83 -10.20
N ASN A 65 14.58 10.86 -9.48
CA ASN A 65 14.65 9.44 -9.79
C ASN A 65 13.78 9.07 -11.01
N PRO A 66 14.00 7.90 -11.63
CA PRO A 66 13.11 7.38 -12.66
C PRO A 66 11.67 7.29 -12.16
N VAL A 67 10.73 7.92 -12.86
CA VAL A 67 9.29 7.88 -12.56
C VAL A 67 8.60 6.93 -13.51
N ILE A 68 7.79 6.02 -12.95
CA ILE A 68 6.93 5.09 -13.70
C ILE A 68 5.48 5.46 -13.37
N GLU A 69 4.76 5.95 -14.37
CA GLU A 69 3.35 6.30 -14.23
C GLU A 69 2.46 5.06 -14.38
N ILE A 70 1.62 4.83 -13.37
CA ILE A 70 0.65 3.76 -13.32
C ILE A 70 -0.71 4.28 -13.78
N HIS A 71 -1.27 3.60 -14.77
CA HIS A 71 -2.61 3.85 -15.31
C HIS A 71 -3.54 2.68 -15.01
N GLU A 72 -3.14 1.49 -15.45
CA GLU A 72 -3.96 0.29 -15.45
C GLU A 72 -3.35 -0.78 -14.53
N PRO A 73 -4.14 -1.79 -14.12
CA PRO A 73 -3.61 -2.92 -13.39
C PRO A 73 -2.47 -3.58 -14.16
N SER A 74 -1.33 -3.81 -13.50
CA SER A 74 -0.12 -4.27 -14.18
C SER A 74 0.86 -4.93 -13.21
N LYS A 75 1.82 -5.67 -13.77
CA LYS A 75 2.94 -6.28 -13.03
C LYS A 75 4.04 -5.23 -12.82
N ILE A 76 4.51 -5.07 -11.59
CA ILE A 76 5.66 -4.22 -11.23
C ILE A 76 6.96 -5.02 -11.36
N CYS A 77 7.00 -6.20 -10.73
CA CYS A 77 8.09 -7.15 -10.85
C CYS A 77 7.58 -8.56 -10.53
N ASP A 78 8.47 -9.56 -10.49
CA ASP A 78 8.06 -10.92 -10.13
C ASP A 78 7.31 -10.96 -8.80
N LEU A 79 6.14 -11.60 -8.82
CA LEU A 79 5.22 -11.75 -7.69
C LEU A 79 4.65 -10.43 -7.12
N VAL A 80 4.83 -9.30 -7.81
CA VAL A 80 4.36 -7.99 -7.35
C VAL A 80 3.59 -7.27 -8.45
N TYR A 81 2.36 -6.89 -8.14
CA TYR A 81 1.43 -6.22 -9.05
C TYR A 81 0.86 -4.95 -8.43
N THR A 82 0.23 -4.11 -9.25
CA THR A 82 -0.56 -2.95 -8.83
C THR A 82 -2.00 -3.09 -9.32
N THR A 83 -2.94 -2.56 -8.55
CA THR A 83 -4.35 -2.46 -8.96
C THR A 83 -4.59 -1.45 -10.09
N GLY A 84 -3.57 -0.69 -10.49
CA GLY A 84 -3.76 0.47 -11.36
C GLY A 84 -4.42 1.64 -10.62
N GLU A 85 -4.75 2.68 -11.39
CA GLU A 85 -5.39 3.88 -10.87
C GLU A 85 -6.90 3.66 -10.66
N LEU A 86 -7.32 3.56 -9.39
CA LEU A 86 -8.72 3.42 -9.02
C LEU A 86 -9.26 4.70 -8.37
N GLY A 87 -10.58 4.88 -8.37
CA GLY A 87 -11.25 6.00 -7.71
C GLY A 87 -11.64 7.14 -8.65
N ILE A 88 -12.42 8.09 -8.12
CA ILE A 88 -12.93 9.27 -8.85
C ILE A 88 -12.34 10.54 -8.26
N SER A 89 -12.67 10.85 -7.01
CA SER A 89 -12.21 12.09 -6.34
C SER A 89 -10.76 12.00 -5.89
N ILE A 90 -10.39 10.87 -5.27
CA ILE A 90 -9.01 10.57 -4.90
C ILE A 90 -8.65 9.30 -5.64
N LYS A 91 -7.63 9.45 -6.49
CA LYS A 91 -7.04 8.35 -7.23
C LYS A 91 -6.07 7.60 -6.34
N GLU A 92 -6.16 6.28 -6.35
CA GLU A 92 -5.33 5.42 -5.50
C GLU A 92 -4.99 4.10 -6.20
N GLN A 93 -3.77 3.62 -6.00
CA GLN A 93 -3.37 2.24 -6.25
C GLN A 93 -3.08 1.49 -4.95
N SER A 94 -3.24 0.18 -5.00
CA SER A 94 -2.77 -0.77 -3.98
C SER A 94 -1.72 -1.70 -4.57
N LEU A 95 -0.76 -2.10 -3.74
CA LEU A 95 0.22 -3.11 -4.08
C LEU A 95 -0.39 -4.50 -3.86
N ILE A 96 -0.01 -5.46 -4.68
CA ILE A 96 -0.47 -6.85 -4.57
C ILE A 96 0.78 -7.73 -4.56
N LEU A 97 0.91 -8.54 -3.52
CA LEU A 97 1.96 -9.54 -3.40
C LEU A 97 1.35 -10.92 -3.64
N GLU A 98 1.93 -11.67 -4.57
CA GLU A 98 1.60 -13.07 -4.78
C GLU A 98 2.43 -13.93 -3.82
N THR A 99 1.73 -14.77 -3.05
CA THR A 99 2.30 -15.67 -2.04
C THR A 99 1.78 -17.08 -2.28
N MET A 100 2.39 -18.10 -1.69
CA MET A 100 1.92 -19.48 -1.80
C MET A 100 0.48 -19.68 -1.32
N ASN A 101 0.00 -18.83 -0.41
CA ASN A 101 -1.36 -18.90 0.14
C ASN A 101 -2.39 -18.09 -0.67
N GLY A 102 -1.94 -17.35 -1.69
CA GLY A 102 -2.75 -16.41 -2.47
C GLY A 102 -2.24 -14.98 -2.37
N LEU A 103 -3.06 -14.02 -2.78
CA LEU A 103 -2.68 -12.61 -2.87
C LEU A 103 -2.78 -11.90 -1.52
N VAL A 104 -1.75 -11.13 -1.18
CA VAL A 104 -1.79 -10.14 -0.11
C VAL A 104 -1.88 -8.75 -0.72
N VAL A 105 -3.01 -8.08 -0.49
CA VAL A 105 -3.25 -6.71 -0.95
C VAL A 105 -2.80 -5.72 0.11
N ILE A 106 -1.96 -4.76 -0.26
CA ILE A 106 -1.48 -3.68 0.59
C ILE A 106 -2.04 -2.36 0.09
N THR A 107 -2.96 -1.78 0.85
CA THR A 107 -3.64 -0.52 0.54
C THR A 107 -3.06 0.65 1.35
N GLY A 108 -3.10 1.86 0.79
CA GLY A 108 -2.78 3.07 1.51
C GLY A 108 -3.91 3.45 2.48
N CYS A 109 -4.96 4.04 1.93
CA CYS A 109 -6.16 4.48 2.65
C CYS A 109 -7.45 3.81 2.15
N ALA A 110 -7.43 3.20 0.97
CA ALA A 110 -8.62 2.65 0.32
C ALA A 110 -9.71 3.69 0.02
N HIS A 111 -9.35 4.88 -0.48
CA HIS A 111 -10.34 5.88 -0.93
C HIS A 111 -11.33 5.36 -1.99
N PRO A 112 -10.92 4.52 -2.96
CA PRO A 112 -11.85 3.89 -3.91
C PRO A 112 -12.79 2.85 -3.26
N GLY A 113 -12.56 2.51 -1.99
CA GLY A 113 -13.21 1.43 -1.27
C GLY A 113 -12.54 0.08 -1.50
N LEU A 114 -12.55 -0.78 -0.47
CA LEU A 114 -11.96 -2.11 -0.57
C LEU A 114 -12.57 -2.93 -1.71
N LYS A 115 -13.86 -2.75 -2.01
CA LYS A 115 -14.50 -3.47 -3.12
C LYS A 115 -13.86 -3.23 -4.48
N ALA A 116 -13.54 -1.98 -4.82
CA ALA A 116 -12.88 -1.66 -6.08
C ALA A 116 -11.46 -2.25 -6.11
N ILE A 117 -10.74 -2.14 -4.99
CA ILE A 117 -9.38 -2.66 -4.83
C ILE A 117 -9.36 -4.18 -4.96
N THR A 118 -10.21 -4.91 -4.24
CA THR A 118 -10.26 -6.36 -4.27
C THR A 118 -10.73 -6.88 -5.62
N ASN A 119 -11.68 -6.20 -6.29
CA ASN A 119 -12.10 -6.57 -7.64
C ASN A 119 -10.98 -6.41 -8.67
N SER A 120 -10.14 -5.37 -8.53
CA SER A 120 -8.96 -5.23 -9.38
C SER A 120 -7.91 -6.28 -9.04
N ALA A 121 -7.66 -6.53 -7.75
CA ALA A 121 -6.66 -7.51 -7.33
C ALA A 121 -7.03 -8.95 -7.73
N SER A 122 -8.31 -9.32 -7.73
CA SER A 122 -8.76 -10.68 -8.00
C SER A 122 -8.50 -11.17 -9.43
N GLN A 123 -8.12 -10.28 -10.35
CA GLN A 123 -7.67 -10.68 -11.69
C GLN A 123 -6.30 -11.39 -11.68
N PHE A 124 -5.52 -11.21 -10.61
CA PHE A 124 -4.19 -11.82 -10.46
C PHE A 124 -4.21 -13.11 -9.63
N GLY A 125 -5.34 -13.46 -9.01
CA GLY A 125 -5.45 -14.62 -8.12
C GLY A 125 -6.44 -14.43 -6.97
N GLU A 126 -6.53 -15.43 -6.10
CA GLU A 126 -7.42 -15.41 -4.93
C GLU A 126 -6.84 -14.57 -3.79
N ILE A 127 -7.68 -13.76 -3.16
CA ILE A 127 -7.24 -12.88 -2.07
C ILE A 127 -7.13 -13.66 -0.78
N TYR A 128 -5.90 -13.78 -0.30
CA TYR A 128 -5.57 -14.36 0.99
C TYR A 128 -5.63 -13.32 2.11
N GLY A 129 -5.08 -12.13 1.86
CA GLY A 129 -4.92 -11.10 2.89
C GLY A 129 -5.07 -9.66 2.42
N ILE A 130 -5.42 -8.78 3.35
CA ILE A 130 -5.53 -7.33 3.14
C ILE A 130 -4.87 -6.59 4.31
N ILE A 131 -3.94 -5.70 4.01
CA ILE A 131 -3.14 -4.91 4.96
C ILE A 131 -3.26 -3.43 4.59
N GLY A 132 -3.40 -2.54 5.58
CA GLY A 132 -3.34 -1.09 5.35
C GLY A 132 -4.55 -0.32 5.87
N GLY A 133 -4.74 0.90 5.39
CA GLY A 133 -5.89 1.73 5.73
C GLY A 133 -7.16 1.32 4.99
N PHE A 134 -8.26 1.12 5.72
CA PHE A 134 -9.57 0.75 5.16
C PHE A 134 -10.57 1.92 5.19
N HIS A 135 -10.12 3.13 5.54
CA HIS A 135 -10.98 4.31 5.72
C HIS A 135 -12.22 4.02 6.57
N GLY A 136 -13.40 4.45 6.11
CA GLY A 136 -14.72 4.18 6.69
C GLY A 136 -15.39 2.91 6.18
N PHE A 137 -14.63 1.90 5.73
CA PHE A 137 -15.21 0.64 5.23
C PHE A 137 -16.08 -0.08 6.26
N ASP A 138 -17.31 -0.42 5.86
CA ASP A 138 -18.33 -1.08 6.68
C ASP A 138 -19.04 -2.27 5.97
N ASP A 139 -18.65 -2.62 4.75
CA ASP A 139 -19.20 -3.75 3.97
C ASP A 139 -18.57 -5.10 4.39
N TYR A 140 -18.80 -5.52 5.64
CA TYR A 140 -18.23 -6.75 6.20
C TYR A 140 -18.43 -8.04 5.39
N PRO A 141 -19.55 -8.26 4.66
CA PRO A 141 -19.68 -9.40 3.75
C PRO A 141 -18.50 -9.58 2.79
N LEU A 142 -17.87 -8.49 2.34
CA LEU A 142 -16.71 -8.54 1.45
C LEU A 142 -15.45 -9.14 2.11
N LEU A 143 -15.34 -9.07 3.43
CA LEU A 143 -14.21 -9.64 4.16
C LEU A 143 -14.40 -11.14 4.47
N LYS A 144 -15.56 -11.73 4.14
CA LYS A 144 -15.78 -13.17 4.36
C LYS A 144 -14.87 -13.97 3.45
N GLY A 145 -14.08 -14.88 4.04
CA GLY A 145 -13.12 -15.72 3.32
C GLY A 145 -11.70 -15.15 3.26
N VAL A 146 -11.52 -13.86 3.57
CA VAL A 146 -10.18 -13.28 3.75
C VAL A 146 -9.58 -13.85 5.03
N THR A 147 -8.42 -14.47 4.92
CA THR A 147 -7.78 -15.22 6.01
C THR A 147 -6.80 -14.36 6.81
N PHE A 148 -6.36 -13.24 6.25
CA PHE A 148 -5.43 -12.32 6.91
C PHE A 148 -5.90 -10.86 6.78
N LEU A 149 -6.30 -10.24 7.89
CA LEU A 149 -6.77 -8.85 7.92
C LEU A 149 -5.90 -8.03 8.87
N SER A 150 -5.16 -7.07 8.34
CA SER A 150 -4.34 -6.17 9.17
C SER A 150 -4.65 -4.68 8.91
N PRO A 151 -5.88 -4.23 9.27
CA PRO A 151 -6.26 -2.83 9.17
C PRO A 151 -5.41 -1.92 10.06
N CYS A 152 -5.06 -0.74 9.56
CA CYS A 152 -4.29 0.27 10.29
C CYS A 152 -4.65 1.69 9.82
N HIS A 153 -3.84 2.69 10.21
CA HIS A 153 -3.92 4.09 9.75
C HIS A 153 -5.33 4.70 9.87
N CYS A 154 -5.96 5.09 8.76
CA CYS A 154 -7.27 5.75 8.69
C CYS A 154 -8.47 4.84 8.96
N THR A 155 -8.27 3.57 9.36
CA THR A 155 -9.39 2.63 9.56
C THR A 155 -10.29 3.05 10.73
N GLN A 156 -11.53 3.44 10.45
CA GLN A 156 -12.47 3.94 11.44
C GLN A 156 -13.13 2.81 12.26
N HIS A 157 -13.45 1.70 11.60
CA HIS A 157 -14.20 0.57 12.19
C HIS A 157 -13.32 -0.56 12.72
N LEU A 158 -12.09 -0.25 13.16
CA LEU A 158 -11.10 -1.25 13.59
C LEU A 158 -11.64 -2.24 14.64
N ARG A 159 -12.32 -1.74 15.67
CA ARG A 159 -12.89 -2.59 16.74
C ARG A 159 -13.95 -3.55 16.22
N GLU A 160 -14.76 -3.09 15.27
CA GLU A 160 -15.83 -3.89 14.68
C GLU A 160 -15.27 -4.96 13.72
N ILE A 161 -14.24 -4.62 12.95
CA ILE A 161 -13.53 -5.59 12.11
C ILE A 161 -12.87 -6.66 13.01
N ALA A 162 -12.16 -6.24 14.06
CA ALA A 162 -11.50 -7.18 14.97
C ALA A 162 -12.49 -8.09 15.72
N SER A 163 -13.68 -7.59 16.09
CA SER A 163 -14.69 -8.40 16.78
C SER A 163 -15.39 -9.38 15.85
N ARG A 164 -15.62 -9.01 14.58
CA ARG A 164 -16.31 -9.85 13.59
C ARG A 164 -15.41 -10.92 12.96
N PHE A 165 -14.12 -10.63 12.83
CA PHE A 165 -13.15 -11.50 12.16
C PHE A 165 -11.95 -11.82 13.07
N PRO A 166 -12.15 -12.37 14.28
CA PRO A 166 -11.07 -12.54 15.26
C PRO A 166 -9.96 -13.47 14.76
N GLU A 167 -10.30 -14.52 14.01
CA GLU A 167 -9.33 -15.48 13.47
C GLU A 167 -8.46 -14.89 12.35
N ALA A 168 -9.03 -14.02 11.52
CA ALA A 168 -8.31 -13.37 10.44
C ALA A 168 -7.56 -12.11 10.90
N TYR A 169 -8.00 -11.48 11.99
CA TYR A 169 -7.48 -10.20 12.44
C TYR A 169 -6.05 -10.31 12.98
N GLN A 170 -5.17 -9.48 12.41
CA GLN A 170 -3.77 -9.35 12.79
C GLN A 170 -3.47 -7.92 13.19
N LYS A 171 -3.11 -7.72 14.46
CA LYS A 171 -2.76 -6.40 14.98
C LYS A 171 -1.58 -5.80 14.19
N ASN A 172 -1.80 -4.59 13.67
CA ASN A 172 -0.80 -3.81 12.97
C ASN A 172 -0.20 -2.70 13.87
N GLY A 173 0.94 -2.15 13.47
CA GLY A 173 1.62 -1.06 14.17
C GLY A 173 3.04 -0.83 13.66
N VAL A 174 3.62 0.32 14.00
CA VAL A 174 5.02 0.63 13.66
C VAL A 174 5.94 -0.47 14.21
N GLY A 175 6.86 -0.94 13.36
CA GLY A 175 7.81 -2.01 13.70
C GLY A 175 7.25 -3.43 13.60
N LYS A 176 5.99 -3.60 13.19
CA LYS A 176 5.41 -4.94 12.95
C LYS A 176 5.98 -5.53 11.67
N VAL A 177 6.42 -6.78 11.74
CA VAL A 177 6.86 -7.59 10.59
C VAL A 177 5.85 -8.71 10.36
N PHE A 178 5.49 -8.90 9.09
CA PHE A 178 4.70 -10.03 8.62
C PHE A 178 5.52 -10.81 7.59
N THR A 179 5.47 -12.13 7.67
CA THR A 179 6.16 -13.04 6.74
C THR A 179 5.11 -13.85 6.01
N PHE A 180 5.23 -13.89 4.70
CA PHE A 180 4.44 -14.74 3.82
C PHE A 180 5.42 -15.59 3.02
N GLU A 181 5.07 -16.86 2.82
CA GLU A 181 5.86 -17.79 2.01
C GLU A 181 5.43 -17.77 0.55
#